data_AF-A0A800JID2-F1
#
_entry.id   AF-A0A800JID2-F1
#
_cell.length_a   1.000
_cell.length_b   1.000
_cell.length_c   1.000
_cell.angle_alpha   90.00
_cell.angle_beta   90.00
_cell.angle_gamma   90.00
#
_symmetry.space_group_name_H-M   'P 1'
#
loop_
_entity.id
_entity.type
_entity.pdbx_description
1 polymer ?
#
loop_
_entity_poly.entity_id
_entity_poly.type
_entity_poly.pdbx_seq_one_letter_code
_entity_poly.pdbx_strand_id
1 'polypeptide(L)'
;MSKIAKALESYYAEKNEWPSPGPTSVAAALKESVDAKIDPWGTEYRYFFSNDGYSIQSAGPDKTFAEGHKSGRDDQWYSKSLRSRR
;
A
#
# COMPACT_ATOMS: atom_id res chain seq x y z
N MET A 1 -7.47 5.23 1.61
CA MET A 1 -6.11 5.01 2.18
C MET A 1 -6.03 5.00 3.72
N SER A 2 -6.76 5.83 4.47
CA SER A 2 -6.61 5.88 5.95
C SER A 2 -6.89 4.57 6.71
N LYS A 3 -7.76 3.68 6.22
CA LYS A 3 -8.02 2.37 6.85
C LYS A 3 -6.83 1.41 6.70
N ILE A 4 -6.27 1.33 5.49
CA ILE A 4 -5.09 0.51 5.17
C ILE A 4 -3.91 0.96 6.03
N ALA A 5 -3.67 2.28 6.07
CA ALA A 5 -2.61 2.88 6.87
C ALA A 5 -2.72 2.49 8.34
N LYS A 6 -3.91 2.71 8.94
CA LYS A 6 -4.14 2.45 10.35
C LYS A 6 -3.95 0.98 10.71
N ALA A 7 -4.42 0.07 9.86
CA ALA A 7 -4.33 -1.36 10.14
C ALA A 7 -2.92 -1.93 9.85
N LEU A 8 -2.18 -1.40 8.88
CA LEU A 8 -0.74 -1.69 8.74
C LEU A 8 0.05 -1.24 9.98
N GLU A 9 -0.22 -0.03 10.48
CA GLU A 9 0.40 0.50 11.71
C GLU A 9 0.07 -0.38 12.93
N SER A 10 -1.19 -0.84 13.07
CA SER A 10 -1.58 -1.79 14.12
C SER A 10 -0.89 -3.15 13.98
N TYR A 11 -0.77 -3.69 12.77
CA TYR A 11 -0.05 -4.94 12.53
C TYR A 11 1.43 -4.82 12.91
N TYR A 12 2.09 -3.74 12.50
CA TYR A 12 3.47 -3.47 12.88
C TYR A 12 3.63 -3.27 14.38
N ALA A 13 2.67 -2.64 15.06
CA ALA A 13 2.70 -2.49 16.51
C ALA A 13 2.59 -3.84 17.26
N GLU A 14 1.80 -4.79 16.75
CA GLU A 14 1.69 -6.13 17.34
C GLU A 14 2.86 -7.05 17.00
N LYS A 15 3.27 -7.07 15.74
CA LYS A 15 4.26 -8.02 15.20
C LYS A 15 5.69 -7.49 15.19
N ASN A 16 5.87 -6.17 15.30
CA ASN A 16 7.13 -5.46 15.08
C ASN A 16 7.74 -5.68 13.68
N GLU A 17 6.93 -6.13 12.72
CA GLU A 17 7.32 -6.35 11.32
C GLU A 17 6.18 -5.94 10.39
N TRP A 18 6.54 -5.54 9.17
CA TRP A 18 5.57 -5.30 8.11
C TRP A 18 5.15 -6.61 7.45
N PRO A 19 3.89 -6.74 7.00
CA PRO A 19 3.49 -7.88 6.19
C PRO A 19 4.26 -7.90 4.86
N SER A 20 4.32 -9.06 4.19
CA SER A 20 5.03 -9.16 2.91
C SER A 20 4.49 -8.16 1.87
N PRO A 21 5.36 -7.62 1.00
CA PRO A 21 4.97 -6.72 -0.07
C PRO A 21 4.11 -7.47 -1.09
N GLY A 22 2.79 -7.28 -1.01
CA GLY A 22 1.85 -7.88 -1.94
C GLY A 22 0.39 -7.64 -1.52
N PRO A 23 -0.52 -7.47 -2.49
CA PRO A 23 -1.92 -7.19 -2.20
C PRO A 23 -2.58 -8.27 -1.34
N THR A 24 -2.24 -9.54 -1.57
CA THR A 24 -2.77 -10.67 -0.78
C THR A 24 -2.28 -10.66 0.67
N SER A 25 -0.98 -10.44 0.89
CA SER A 25 -0.39 -10.43 2.23
C SER A 25 -0.88 -9.24 3.05
N VAL A 26 -1.01 -8.08 2.42
CA VAL A 26 -1.59 -6.89 3.05
C VAL A 26 -3.07 -7.11 3.34
N ALA A 27 -3.86 -7.62 2.39
CA ALA A 27 -5.26 -7.95 2.64
C ALA A 27 -5.44 -8.96 3.79
N ALA A 28 -4.56 -9.96 3.89
CA ALA A 28 -4.55 -10.93 4.97
C ALA A 28 -4.20 -10.29 6.33
N ALA A 29 -3.21 -9.39 6.36
CA ALA A 29 -2.84 -8.63 7.55
C ALA A 29 -3.97 -7.69 8.02
N LEU A 30 -4.69 -7.11 7.06
CA LEU A 30 -5.82 -6.22 7.32
C LEU A 30 -7.09 -6.97 7.79
N LYS A 31 -7.12 -8.32 7.67
CA LYS A 31 -8.22 -9.24 8.05
C LYS A 31 -9.63 -8.93 7.52
N GLU A 32 -9.86 -7.78 6.90
CA GLU A 32 -11.21 -7.22 6.75
C GLU A 32 -11.45 -6.45 5.44
N SER A 33 -10.49 -6.32 4.52
CA SER A 33 -10.75 -5.47 3.34
C SER A 33 -10.11 -5.97 2.05
N VAL A 34 -10.91 -6.66 1.25
CA VAL A 34 -10.68 -6.84 -0.19
C VAL A 34 -10.59 -5.48 -0.91
N ASP A 35 -11.33 -4.48 -0.46
CA ASP A 35 -11.23 -3.09 -0.93
C ASP A 35 -9.88 -2.44 -0.63
N ALA A 36 -9.09 -2.98 0.29
CA ALA A 36 -7.76 -2.45 0.53
C ALA A 36 -6.83 -2.84 -0.61
N LYS A 37 -6.99 -4.03 -1.20
CA LYS A 37 -6.13 -4.46 -2.29
C LYS A 37 -6.48 -3.85 -3.63
N ILE A 38 -7.70 -3.35 -3.85
CA ILE A 38 -8.20 -2.85 -5.13
C ILE A 38 -8.37 -1.32 -5.09
N ASP A 39 -7.85 -0.62 -6.07
CA ASP A 39 -8.04 0.81 -6.25
C ASP A 39 -9.43 1.16 -6.83
N PRO A 40 -9.86 2.44 -6.79
CA PRO A 40 -11.18 2.84 -7.28
C PRO A 40 -11.47 2.48 -8.74
N TRP A 41 -10.45 2.15 -9.53
CA TRP A 41 -10.56 1.77 -10.94
C TRP A 41 -10.59 0.24 -11.14
N GLY A 42 -10.44 -0.53 -10.06
CA GLY A 42 -10.54 -1.99 -10.08
C GLY A 42 -9.19 -2.70 -10.22
N THR A 43 -8.08 -1.99 -10.07
CA THR A 43 -6.73 -2.58 -10.18
C THR A 43 -6.11 -2.79 -8.82
N GLU A 44 -5.32 -3.87 -8.65
CA GLU A 44 -4.71 -4.16 -7.36
C GLU A 44 -3.56 -3.20 -7.04
N TYR A 45 -3.56 -2.57 -5.85
CA TYR A 45 -2.44 -1.74 -5.42
C TYR A 45 -1.14 -2.55 -5.30
N ARG A 46 -0.01 -1.92 -5.64
CA ARG A 46 1.32 -2.44 -5.30
C ARG A 46 1.79 -1.87 -3.98
N TYR A 47 2.34 -2.74 -3.15
CA TYR A 47 2.79 -2.40 -1.81
C TYR A 47 4.30 -2.56 -1.72
N PHE A 48 4.95 -1.53 -1.18
CA PHE A 48 6.38 -1.48 -0.97
C PHE A 48 6.62 -1.17 0.51
N PHE A 49 7.19 -2.12 1.24
CA PHE A 49 7.50 -1.95 2.65
C PHE A 49 8.98 -1.67 2.84
N SER A 50 9.30 -0.83 3.82
CA SER A 50 10.66 -0.46 4.20
C SER A 50 10.74 -0.31 5.71
N ASN A 51 11.94 -0.41 6.27
CA ASN A 51 12.12 -0.32 7.72
C ASN A 51 11.69 1.05 8.29
N ASP A 52 11.65 2.08 7.45
CA ASP A 52 11.24 3.45 7.81
C ASP A 52 9.76 3.74 7.56
N GLY A 53 9.05 2.90 6.79
CA GLY A 53 7.69 3.18 6.36
C GLY A 53 7.20 2.29 5.22
N TYR A 54 6.17 2.75 4.52
CA TYR A 54 5.60 2.00 3.40
C TYR A 54 5.15 2.94 2.27
N SER A 55 5.09 2.39 1.07
CA SER A 55 4.57 3.06 -0.13
C SER A 55 3.55 2.17 -0.83
N ILE A 56 2.49 2.78 -1.35
CA ILE A 56 1.40 2.12 -2.05
C ILE A 56 1.27 2.82 -3.40
N GLN A 57 1.34 2.04 -4.49
CA GLN A 57 1.13 2.53 -5.85
C GLN A 57 -0.22 2.04 -6.36
N SER A 58 -1.01 2.94 -6.93
CA SER A 58 -2.23 2.66 -7.70
C SER A 58 -1.95 2.85 -9.17
N ALA A 59 -2.50 1.96 -10.00
CA ALA A 59 -2.40 2.05 -11.45
C ALA A 59 -3.24 3.18 -12.06
N GLY A 60 -4.11 3.81 -11.26
CA GLY A 60 -4.94 4.91 -11.74
C GLY A 60 -6.02 4.48 -12.75
N PRO A 61 -6.68 5.47 -13.39
CA PRO A 61 -7.74 5.25 -14.37
C PRO A 61 -7.35 4.40 -15.58
N ASP A 62 -6.07 4.38 -15.98
CA ASP A 62 -5.64 3.55 -17.11
C ASP A 62 -5.56 2.05 -16.75
N LYS A 63 -5.63 1.72 -15.45
CA LYS A 63 -5.52 0.34 -14.90
C LYS A 63 -4.20 -0.35 -15.24
N THR A 64 -3.26 0.38 -15.84
CA THR A 64 -1.97 -0.11 -16.29
C THR A 64 -0.89 0.58 -15.49
N PHE A 65 -0.07 -0.19 -14.77
CA PHE A 65 1.14 0.36 -14.17
C PHE A 65 2.10 0.78 -15.28
N ALA A 66 2.60 2.01 -15.25
CA ALA A 66 3.62 2.41 -16.19
C ALA A 66 4.85 1.48 -16.11
N GLU A 67 5.33 1.07 -17.28
CA GLU A 67 6.46 0.15 -17.40
C GLU A 67 7.77 0.92 -17.12
N GLY A 68 8.47 0.54 -16.04
CA GLY A 68 9.78 1.09 -15.65
C GLY A 68 9.75 2.08 -14.46
N HIS A 69 10.83 2.84 -14.28
CA HIS A 69 10.99 3.89 -13.24
C HIS A 69 10.14 5.15 -13.50
N LYS A 70 9.12 5.07 -14.37
CA LYS A 70 8.27 6.19 -14.71
C LYS A 70 6.94 6.00 -13.98
N SER A 71 6.55 6.98 -13.17
CA SER A 71 5.16 7.14 -12.79
C SER A 71 4.41 7.50 -14.08
N GLY A 72 3.45 6.67 -14.49
CA GLY A 72 2.46 7.03 -15.48
C GLY A 72 1.79 8.34 -15.05
N ARG A 73 1.30 9.10 -16.03
CA ARG A 73 0.72 10.43 -15.77
C ARG A 73 -0.42 10.36 -14.73
N ASP A 74 -1.03 9.19 -14.58
CA ASP A 74 -2.17 8.89 -13.73
C ASP A 74 -1.87 7.92 -12.57
N ASP A 75 -0.65 7.37 -12.50
CA ASP A 75 -0.20 6.54 -11.38
C ASP A 75 -0.17 7.35 -10.08
N GLN A 76 -0.93 6.91 -9.07
CA GLN A 76 -0.94 7.56 -7.77
C GLN A 76 -0.03 6.84 -6.78
N TRP A 77 0.84 7.60 -6.13
CA TRP A 77 1.77 7.13 -5.12
C TRP A 77 1.37 7.64 -3.74
N TYR A 78 1.23 6.72 -2.80
CA TYR A 78 0.97 7.01 -1.40
C TYR A 78 2.08 6.44 -0.53
N SER A 79 3.01 7.28 -0.12
CA SER A 79 4.08 6.93 0.80
C SER A 79 3.82 7.51 2.18
N LYS A 80 4.01 6.71 3.22
CA LYS A 80 3.98 7.17 4.61
C LYS A 80 5.17 6.61 5.37
N SER A 81 5.95 7.51 5.95
CA SER A 81 7.04 7.17 6.87
C SER A 81 6.50 7.07 8.30
N LEU A 82 6.94 6.04 9.03
CA LEU A 82 6.72 5.92 10.47
C LEU A 82 7.55 6.93 11.26
N ARG A 83 8.61 7.50 10.66
CA ARG A 83 9.48 8.50 11.28
C ARG A 83 8.83 9.87 11.53
N SER A 84 7.58 10.10 11.10
CA SER A 84 6.92 11.42 11.18
C SER A 84 6.38 11.81 12.57
N ARG A 85 7.03 11.39 13.66
CA ARG A 85 6.88 12.00 14.99
C ARG A 85 8.26 12.09 15.66
N ARG A 86 8.86 13.26 15.58
CA ARG A 86 9.79 13.77 16.59
C ARG A 86 9.18 15.03 17.18
#